data_AF-A0A263BV50-F1
#
_entry.id   AF-A0A263BV50-F1
#
_cell.length_a   1.000
_cell.length_b   1.000
_cell.length_c   1.000
_cell.angle_alpha   90.00
_cell.angle_beta   90.00
_cell.angle_gamma   90.00
#
_symmetry.space_group_name_H-M   'P 1'
#
loop_
_entity.id
_entity.type
_entity.pdbx_description
1 polymer ?
#
loop_
_entity_poly.entity_id
_entity_poly.type
_entity_poly.pdbx_seq_one_letter_code
_entity_poly.pdbx_strand_id
1 'polypeptide(L)'
;MKDWLFSLPDIAIITMISGFLLLGIYLTFKSIKTLKTNRSNRKIVLLIPFVFHIINIFLIDELLTVDPSTSSGNGNPAIPYVFISLTLLITFCIIVFYKTREVLQDKSNLSKKSIVLVASLIFCFVAIYFQMDFVSYVNEKLYYPMGDWWNWWKDIHLNNLYLNVYTFLFGLSMAIAIASALSLLRPEN
;
A
#
# COMPACT_ATOMS: atom_id res chain seq x y z
N MET A 1 -15.47 3.68 21.32
CA MET A 1 -15.04 2.58 20.45
C MET A 1 -13.57 2.21 20.67
N LYS A 2 -12.67 3.16 20.97
CA LYS A 2 -11.29 2.89 21.38
C LYS A 2 -11.22 1.99 22.65
N ASP A 3 -12.02 2.26 23.67
CA ASP A 3 -11.88 1.61 25.00
C ASP A 3 -12.11 0.09 25.06
N TRP A 4 -13.03 -0.46 24.26
CA TRP A 4 -13.28 -1.91 24.29
C TRP A 4 -12.20 -2.70 23.54
N LEU A 5 -11.68 -2.15 22.43
CA LEU A 5 -10.65 -2.83 21.64
C LEU A 5 -9.33 -2.95 22.42
N PHE A 6 -8.96 -1.93 23.20
CA PHE A 6 -7.76 -1.93 24.05
C PHE A 6 -7.92 -2.78 25.34
N SER A 7 -9.11 -3.33 25.60
CA SER A 7 -9.31 -4.27 26.72
C SER A 7 -8.99 -5.73 26.35
N LEU A 8 -8.78 -6.01 25.06
CA LEU A 8 -8.38 -7.32 24.58
C LEU A 8 -6.86 -7.51 24.68
N PRO A 9 -6.37 -8.74 24.89
CA PRO A 9 -4.94 -9.02 24.80
C PRO A 9 -4.41 -8.63 23.42
N ASP A 10 -3.20 -8.04 23.36
CA ASP A 10 -2.56 -7.60 22.09
C ASP A 10 -2.56 -8.70 21.02
N ILE A 11 -2.37 -9.96 21.43
CA ILE A 11 -2.42 -11.13 20.53
C ILE A 11 -3.80 -11.31 19.88
N ALA A 12 -4.89 -11.08 20.61
CA ALA A 12 -6.24 -11.20 20.08
C ALA A 12 -6.52 -10.07 19.06
N ILE A 13 -6.07 -8.85 19.36
CA ILE A 13 -6.16 -7.71 18.44
C ILE A 13 -5.38 -8.01 17.16
N ILE A 14 -4.10 -8.40 17.28
CA ILE A 14 -3.25 -8.73 16.12
C ILE A 14 -3.85 -9.87 15.29
N THR A 15 -4.39 -10.90 15.94
CA THR A 15 -5.01 -12.04 15.25
C THR A 15 -6.26 -11.60 14.47
N MET A 16 -7.13 -10.80 15.09
CA MET A 16 -8.35 -10.30 14.47
C MET A 16 -8.04 -9.44 13.24
N ILE A 17 -7.10 -8.50 13.36
CA ILE A 17 -6.76 -7.61 12.26
C ILE A 17 -5.97 -8.38 11.17
N SER A 18 -5.14 -9.35 11.52
CA SER A 18 -4.48 -10.23 10.54
C SER A 18 -5.49 -11.05 9.74
N GLY A 19 -6.60 -11.50 10.36
CA GLY A 19 -7.71 -12.15 9.67
C GLY A 19 -8.36 -11.24 8.62
N PHE A 20 -8.54 -9.95 8.94
CA PHE A 20 -9.00 -8.94 7.98
C PHE A 20 -8.05 -8.81 6.77
N LEU A 21 -6.74 -8.80 6.99
CA LEU A 21 -5.76 -8.75 5.89
C LEU A 21 -5.78 -9.99 5.02
N LEU A 22 -5.84 -11.18 5.62
CA LEU A 22 -5.92 -12.44 4.87
C LEU A 22 -7.19 -12.49 4.01
N LEU A 23 -8.32 -11.99 4.52
CA LEU A 23 -9.53 -11.80 3.74
C LEU A 23 -9.31 -10.81 2.60
N GLY A 24 -8.64 -9.67 2.86
CA GLY A 24 -8.26 -8.70 1.84
C GLY A 24 -7.42 -9.33 0.72
N ILE A 25 -6.41 -10.12 1.06
CA ILE A 25 -5.56 -10.84 0.10
C ILE A 25 -6.40 -11.83 -0.71
N TYR A 26 -7.22 -12.64 -0.04
CA TYR A 26 -8.12 -13.59 -0.70
C TYR A 26 -9.06 -12.90 -1.69
N LEU A 27 -9.70 -11.80 -1.28
CA LEU A 27 -10.59 -11.02 -2.15
C LEU A 27 -9.83 -10.37 -3.31
N THR A 28 -8.60 -9.94 -3.08
CA THR A 28 -7.69 -9.42 -4.11
C THR A 28 -7.40 -10.49 -5.16
N PHE A 29 -7.06 -11.72 -4.76
CA PHE A 29 -6.88 -12.84 -5.70
C PHE A 29 -8.18 -13.25 -6.40
N LYS A 30 -9.30 -13.32 -5.67
CA LYS A 30 -10.60 -13.64 -6.25
C LYS A 30 -11.01 -12.62 -7.30
N SER A 31 -10.68 -11.34 -7.09
CA SER A 31 -10.89 -10.25 -8.04
C SER A 31 -10.16 -10.48 -9.35
N ILE A 32 -8.93 -11.03 -9.33
CA ILE A 32 -8.20 -11.46 -10.54
C ILE A 32 -8.99 -12.49 -11.33
N LYS A 33 -9.48 -13.53 -10.65
CA LYS A 33 -10.23 -14.61 -11.29
C LYS A 33 -11.50 -14.09 -11.94
N THR A 34 -12.24 -13.22 -11.24
CA THR A 34 -13.47 -12.61 -11.74
C THR A 34 -13.22 -11.67 -12.92
N LEU A 35 -12.12 -10.90 -12.92
CA LEU A 35 -11.74 -10.01 -14.03
C LEU A 35 -11.50 -10.77 -15.35
N LYS A 36 -11.00 -12.01 -15.26
CA LYS A 36 -10.79 -12.88 -16.43
C LYS A 36 -12.10 -13.39 -17.03
N THR A 37 -13.11 -13.67 -16.21
CA THR A 37 -14.32 -14.40 -16.65
C THR A 37 -15.47 -13.49 -17.09
N ASN A 38 -15.62 -12.29 -16.53
CA ASN A 38 -16.83 -11.48 -16.75
C ASN A 38 -16.54 -10.02 -17.14
N ARG A 39 -16.99 -9.58 -18.32
CA ARG A 39 -16.66 -8.26 -18.90
C ARG A 39 -17.45 -7.09 -18.29
N SER A 40 -18.66 -7.33 -17.77
CA SER A 40 -19.60 -6.27 -17.35
C SER A 40 -19.29 -5.67 -15.97
N ASN A 41 -18.86 -6.47 -14.98
CA ASN A 41 -18.63 -6.01 -13.59
C ASN A 41 -17.20 -5.52 -13.28
N ARG A 42 -16.37 -5.24 -14.30
CA ARG A 42 -14.92 -5.02 -14.12
C ARG A 42 -14.51 -3.78 -13.31
N LYS A 43 -15.37 -2.74 -13.22
CA LYS A 43 -15.01 -1.47 -12.57
C LYS A 43 -15.03 -1.55 -11.03
N ILE A 44 -16.01 -2.27 -10.46
CA ILE A 44 -16.20 -2.36 -9.00
C ILE A 44 -15.22 -3.37 -8.38
N VAL A 45 -14.73 -4.33 -9.16
CA VAL A 45 -13.90 -5.43 -8.67
C VAL A 45 -12.55 -4.96 -8.10
N LEU A 46 -11.99 -3.84 -8.59
CA LEU A 46 -10.77 -3.25 -8.02
C LEU A 46 -11.03 -2.27 -6.87
N LEU A 47 -12.28 -1.81 -6.70
CA LEU A 47 -12.64 -0.91 -5.62
C LEU A 47 -12.57 -1.62 -4.25
N ILE A 48 -12.96 -2.88 -4.19
CA ILE A 48 -12.92 -3.68 -2.95
C ILE A 48 -11.47 -3.76 -2.39
N PRO A 49 -10.47 -4.29 -3.12
CA PRO A 49 -9.11 -4.35 -2.62
C PRO A 49 -8.51 -2.96 -2.35
N PHE A 50 -8.90 -1.94 -3.12
CA PHE A 50 -8.52 -0.56 -2.83
C PHE A 50 -9.04 -0.08 -1.46
N VAL A 51 -10.31 -0.33 -1.14
CA VAL A 51 -10.89 0.02 0.18
C VAL A 51 -10.17 -0.72 1.32
N PHE A 52 -9.82 -1.99 1.12
CA PHE A 52 -8.99 -2.73 2.07
C PHE A 52 -7.65 -2.05 2.34
N HIS A 53 -7.01 -1.47 1.32
CA HIS A 53 -5.79 -0.70 1.50
C HIS A 53 -5.98 0.56 2.33
N ILE A 54 -7.04 1.33 2.06
CA ILE A 54 -7.35 2.55 2.84
C ILE A 54 -7.58 2.20 4.31
N ILE A 55 -8.38 1.16 4.58
CA ILE A 55 -8.62 0.69 5.95
C ILE A 55 -7.31 0.21 6.60
N ASN A 56 -6.48 -0.55 5.86
CA ASN A 56 -5.19 -1.03 6.37
C ASN A 56 -4.23 0.12 6.72
N ILE A 57 -4.15 1.17 5.90
CA ILE A 57 -3.32 2.35 6.20
C ILE A 57 -3.81 3.01 7.49
N PHE A 58 -5.12 3.20 7.64
CA PHE A 58 -5.71 3.75 8.86
C PHE A 58 -5.41 2.89 10.09
N LEU A 59 -5.51 1.57 9.97
CA LEU A 59 -5.19 0.64 11.07
C LEU A 59 -3.72 0.72 11.47
N ILE A 60 -2.81 0.84 10.50
CA ILE A 60 -1.38 0.98 10.81
C ILE A 60 -1.11 2.28 11.55
N ASP A 61 -1.68 3.39 11.09
CA ASP A 61 -1.44 4.72 11.65
C ASP A 61 -2.06 4.88 13.05
N GLU A 62 -3.34 4.53 13.22
CA GLU A 62 -4.09 4.80 14.45
C GLU A 62 -3.97 3.73 15.53
N LEU A 63 -3.67 2.48 15.15
CA LEU A 63 -3.73 1.34 16.07
C LEU A 63 -2.39 0.64 16.26
N LEU A 64 -1.52 0.64 15.25
CA LEU A 64 -0.26 -0.12 15.27
C LEU A 64 0.98 0.76 15.34
N THR A 65 0.83 2.08 15.26
CA THR A 65 1.92 3.04 15.39
C THR A 65 1.72 3.85 16.68
N VAL A 66 2.76 3.94 17.49
CA VAL A 66 2.76 4.77 18.70
C VAL A 66 3.24 6.18 18.33
N ASP A 67 2.72 7.19 19.02
CA ASP A 67 3.14 8.57 18.82
C ASP A 67 4.67 8.70 19.02
N PRO A 68 5.42 9.20 18.02
CA PRO A 68 6.88 9.27 18.06
C PRO A 68 7.42 10.12 19.21
N SER A 69 6.62 11.00 19.81
CA SER A 69 7.02 11.83 20.95
C SER A 69 6.95 11.12 22.31
N THR A 70 6.41 9.89 22.36
CA THR A 70 6.20 9.15 23.60
C THR A 70 7.10 7.93 23.69
N SER A 71 7.59 7.60 24.88
CA SER A 71 8.39 6.40 25.08
C SER A 71 7.52 5.14 25.08
N SER A 72 7.76 4.24 24.12
CA SER A 72 7.25 2.88 24.17
C SER A 72 8.19 1.98 24.97
N GLY A 73 7.68 1.38 26.05
CA GLY A 73 8.39 0.33 26.81
C GLY A 73 8.32 -1.05 26.15
N ASN A 74 7.56 -1.18 25.05
CA ASN A 74 7.40 -2.43 24.30
C ASN A 74 8.19 -2.38 22.99
N GLY A 75 8.64 -3.55 22.52
CA GLY A 75 9.09 -3.74 21.14
C GLY A 75 7.95 -3.55 20.14
N ASN A 76 8.12 -4.03 18.90
CA ASN A 76 7.11 -3.89 17.87
C ASN A 76 6.32 -5.20 17.63
N PRO A 77 5.20 -5.44 18.35
CA PRO A 77 4.38 -6.63 18.14
C PRO A 77 3.61 -6.60 16.81
N ALA A 78 3.53 -5.44 16.14
CA ALA A 78 2.82 -5.29 14.88
C ALA A 78 3.63 -5.77 13.66
N ILE A 79 4.90 -6.18 13.83
CA ILE A 79 5.76 -6.64 12.73
C ILE A 79 5.07 -7.68 11.81
N PRO A 80 4.46 -8.78 12.33
CA PRO A 80 3.81 -9.75 11.46
C PRO A 80 2.70 -9.15 10.62
N TYR A 81 1.96 -8.19 11.19
CA TYR A 81 0.89 -7.47 10.49
C TYR A 81 1.45 -6.65 9.33
N VAL A 82 2.51 -5.86 9.57
CA VAL A 82 3.16 -5.02 8.54
C VAL A 82 3.61 -5.85 7.34
N PHE A 83 4.18 -7.04 7.57
CA PHE A 83 4.59 -7.95 6.48
C PHE A 83 3.41 -8.49 5.65
N ILE A 84 2.29 -8.82 6.30
CA ILE A 84 1.08 -9.26 5.60
C ILE A 84 0.49 -8.09 4.81
N SER A 85 0.46 -6.89 5.38
CA SER A 85 0.00 -5.68 4.70
C SER A 85 0.84 -5.32 3.48
N LEU A 86 2.17 -5.53 3.55
CA LEU A 86 3.06 -5.34 2.41
C LEU A 86 2.75 -6.36 1.30
N THR A 87 2.48 -7.61 1.68
CA THR A 87 2.06 -8.66 0.75
C THR A 87 0.76 -8.29 0.03
N LEU A 88 -0.22 -7.74 0.76
CA LEU A 88 -1.45 -7.21 0.18
C LEU A 88 -1.14 -6.11 -0.85
N LEU A 89 -0.24 -5.17 -0.52
CA LEU A 89 0.14 -4.06 -1.41
C LEU A 89 0.79 -4.56 -2.70
N ILE A 90 1.78 -5.44 -2.57
CA ILE A 90 2.47 -6.03 -3.74
C ILE A 90 1.47 -6.75 -4.63
N THR A 91 0.57 -7.55 -4.04
CA THR A 91 -0.47 -8.27 -4.79
C THR A 91 -1.38 -7.29 -5.53
N PHE A 92 -1.83 -6.22 -4.88
CA PHE A 92 -2.68 -5.22 -5.51
C PHE A 92 -1.95 -4.48 -6.66
N CYS A 93 -0.69 -4.09 -6.45
CA CYS A 93 0.16 -3.48 -7.49
C CYS A 93 0.30 -4.39 -8.72
N ILE A 94 0.50 -5.70 -8.53
CA ILE A 94 0.56 -6.69 -9.62
C ILE A 94 -0.75 -6.69 -10.43
N ILE A 95 -1.90 -6.64 -9.76
CA ILE A 95 -3.20 -6.61 -10.43
C ILE A 95 -3.37 -5.33 -11.25
N VAL A 96 -3.05 -4.18 -10.64
CA VAL A 96 -3.15 -2.89 -11.32
C VAL A 96 -2.22 -2.84 -12.53
N PHE A 97 -1.00 -3.37 -12.40
CA PHE A 97 -0.07 -3.51 -13.52
C PHE A 97 -0.69 -4.29 -14.68
N TYR A 98 -1.20 -5.51 -14.43
CA TYR A 98 -1.81 -6.33 -15.49
C TYR A 98 -3.05 -5.67 -16.09
N LYS A 99 -3.88 -5.02 -15.27
CA LYS A 99 -5.09 -4.34 -15.75
C LYS A 99 -4.75 -3.12 -16.60
N THR A 100 -3.80 -2.31 -16.17
CA THR A 100 -3.31 -1.15 -16.93
C THR A 100 -2.75 -1.61 -18.26
N ARG A 101 -1.96 -2.69 -18.25
CA ARG A 101 -1.42 -3.29 -19.48
C ARG A 101 -2.52 -3.77 -20.42
N GLU A 102 -3.54 -4.46 -19.92
CA GLU A 102 -4.71 -4.89 -20.74
C GLU A 102 -5.38 -3.68 -21.41
N VAL A 103 -5.60 -2.60 -20.66
CA VAL A 103 -6.28 -1.38 -21.16
C VAL A 103 -5.43 -0.63 -22.18
N LEU A 104 -4.13 -0.48 -21.92
CA LEU A 104 -3.23 0.25 -22.82
C LEU A 104 -2.84 -0.56 -24.07
N GLN A 105 -2.96 -1.89 -24.02
CA GLN A 105 -2.75 -2.74 -25.20
C GLN A 105 -3.95 -2.79 -26.14
N ASP A 106 -5.15 -2.44 -25.67
CA ASP A 106 -6.37 -2.47 -26.49
C ASP A 106 -6.58 -1.14 -27.22
N LYS A 107 -6.21 -1.08 -28.51
CA LYS A 107 -6.48 0.04 -29.45
C LYS A 107 -6.14 1.44 -28.92
N SER A 108 -5.25 1.55 -27.93
CA SER A 108 -4.87 2.85 -27.38
C SER A 108 -3.76 3.46 -28.23
N ASN A 109 -3.99 4.68 -28.71
CA ASN A 109 -2.99 5.40 -29.51
C ASN A 109 -1.80 5.80 -28.63
N LEU A 110 -0.61 5.91 -29.24
CA LEU A 110 0.66 6.26 -28.60
C LEU A 110 0.53 7.41 -27.57
N SER A 111 -0.18 8.49 -27.93
CA SER A 111 -0.37 9.65 -27.06
C SER A 111 -1.02 9.30 -25.72
N LYS A 112 -2.01 8.39 -25.69
CA LYS A 112 -2.67 7.96 -24.44
C LYS A 112 -1.69 7.21 -23.55
N LYS A 113 -0.91 6.30 -24.12
CA LYS A 113 0.13 5.55 -23.40
C LYS A 113 1.17 6.50 -22.79
N SER A 114 1.61 7.49 -23.55
CA SER A 114 2.56 8.52 -23.08
C SER A 114 1.99 9.40 -21.98
N ILE A 115 0.73 9.86 -22.10
CA ILE A 115 0.07 10.67 -21.06
C ILE A 115 -0.03 9.89 -19.75
N VAL A 116 -0.47 8.63 -19.80
CA VAL A 116 -0.59 7.79 -18.60
C VAL A 116 0.79 7.57 -17.96
N LEU A 117 1.84 7.33 -18.77
CA LEU A 117 3.21 7.24 -18.27
C LEU A 117 3.64 8.52 -17.55
N VAL A 118 3.54 9.68 -18.21
CA VAL A 118 3.96 10.97 -17.62
C VAL A 118 3.18 11.27 -16.34
N ALA A 119 1.86 11.09 -16.35
CA ALA A 119 1.04 11.28 -15.17
C ALA A 119 1.48 10.36 -14.01
N SER A 120 1.71 9.07 -14.29
CA SER A 120 2.17 8.13 -13.27
C SER A 120 3.56 8.48 -12.70
N LEU A 121 4.49 8.99 -13.52
CA LEU A 121 5.79 9.45 -13.05
C LEU A 121 5.70 10.70 -12.17
N ILE A 122 4.80 11.63 -12.50
CA ILE A 122 4.51 12.80 -11.65
C ILE A 122 3.98 12.31 -10.29
N PHE A 123 3.03 11.38 -10.26
CA PHE A 123 2.53 10.83 -9.00
C PHE A 123 3.60 10.09 -8.21
N CYS A 124 4.52 9.35 -8.86
CA CYS A 124 5.68 8.77 -8.17
C CYS A 124 6.55 9.86 -7.51
N PHE A 125 6.86 10.94 -8.24
CA PHE A 125 7.66 12.04 -7.72
C PHE A 125 6.97 12.72 -6.52
N VAL A 126 5.69 13.03 -6.65
CA VAL A 126 4.87 13.64 -5.59
C VAL A 126 4.84 12.73 -4.35
N ALA A 127 4.65 11.42 -4.54
CA ALA A 127 4.65 10.46 -3.43
C ALA A 127 6.01 10.39 -2.72
N ILE A 128 7.12 10.39 -3.46
CA ILE A 128 8.47 10.44 -2.86
C ILE A 128 8.67 11.74 -2.10
N TYR A 129 8.30 12.88 -2.68
CA TYR A 129 8.46 14.19 -2.04
C TYR A 129 7.75 14.23 -0.69
N PHE A 130 6.47 13.85 -0.64
CA PHE A 130 5.71 13.83 0.60
C PHE A 130 6.17 12.74 1.58
N GLN A 131 6.66 11.59 1.10
CA GLN A 131 7.27 10.59 1.97
C GLN A 131 8.52 11.13 2.66
N MET A 132 9.37 11.88 1.95
CA MET A 132 10.58 12.47 2.54
C MET A 132 10.23 13.52 3.59
N ASP A 133 9.24 14.38 3.31
CA ASP A 133 8.72 15.35 4.29
C ASP A 133 8.16 14.65 5.54
N PHE A 134 7.39 13.56 5.34
CA PHE A 134 6.85 12.77 6.44
C PHE A 134 7.94 12.08 7.27
N VAL A 135 8.98 11.54 6.63
CA VAL A 135 10.14 10.97 7.33
C VAL A 135 10.85 12.03 8.17
N SER A 136 11.06 13.23 7.64
CA SER A 136 11.64 14.35 8.39
C SER A 136 10.78 14.72 9.59
N TYR A 137 9.46 14.84 9.41
CA TYR A 137 8.52 15.12 10.49
C TYR A 137 8.58 14.05 11.59
N VAL A 138 8.60 12.76 11.23
CA VAL A 138 8.74 11.68 12.22
C VAL A 138 10.08 11.81 12.94
N ASN A 139 11.18 12.00 12.21
CA ASN A 139 12.51 12.14 12.79
C ASN A 139 12.63 13.33 13.77
N GLU A 140 11.98 14.46 13.48
CA GLU A 140 11.94 15.62 14.38
C GLU A 140 11.13 15.37 15.65
N LYS A 141 10.11 14.52 15.57
CA LYS A 141 9.22 14.20 16.71
C LYS A 141 9.69 13.03 17.56
N LEU A 142 10.58 12.18 17.04
CA LEU A 142 11.10 11.05 17.80
C LEU A 142 11.77 11.54 19.08
N TYR A 143 11.37 10.98 20.21
CA TYR A 143 11.98 11.29 21.51
C TYR A 143 13.43 10.78 21.65
N TYR A 144 13.93 10.05 20.65
CA TYR A 144 15.26 9.47 20.54
C TYR A 144 15.77 9.63 19.10
N PRO A 145 17.10 9.61 18.86
CA PRO A 145 17.63 9.68 17.51
C PRO A 145 17.14 8.47 16.69
N MET A 146 16.63 8.74 15.49
CA MET A 146 16.25 7.70 14.54
C MET A 146 17.48 6.82 14.25
N GLY A 147 17.39 5.53 14.56
CA GLY A 147 18.51 4.60 14.46
C GLY A 147 18.90 4.25 13.02
N ASP A 148 19.73 3.22 12.84
CA ASP A 148 20.08 2.71 11.52
C ASP A 148 18.86 2.10 10.81
N TRP A 149 18.74 2.34 9.51
CA TRP A 149 17.67 1.83 8.65
C TRP A 149 17.47 0.31 8.75
N TRP A 150 18.55 -0.44 9.01
CA TRP A 150 18.52 -1.89 9.18
C TRP A 150 17.70 -2.36 10.39
N ASN A 151 17.56 -1.51 11.40
CA ASN A 151 16.82 -1.82 12.62
C ASN A 151 15.46 -1.13 12.70
N TRP A 152 15.11 -0.25 11.75
CA TRP A 152 13.85 0.49 11.81
C TRP A 152 12.65 -0.43 11.98
N TRP A 153 12.64 -1.61 11.35
CA TRP A 153 11.48 -2.51 11.39
C TRP A 153 11.15 -3.02 12.79
N LYS A 154 12.09 -2.94 13.74
CA LYS A 154 11.87 -3.30 15.15
C LYS A 154 11.16 -2.21 15.94
N ASP A 155 11.00 -1.03 15.35
CA ASP A 155 10.55 0.16 16.02
C ASP A 155 9.07 0.41 15.75
N ILE A 156 8.29 0.45 16.84
CA ILE A 156 6.84 0.60 16.76
C ILE A 156 6.42 2.01 16.31
N HIS A 157 7.26 3.03 16.53
CA HIS A 157 6.96 4.41 16.13
C HIS A 157 7.14 4.63 14.62
N LEU A 158 7.81 3.67 13.93
CA LEU A 158 8.14 3.76 12.51
C LEU A 158 7.21 2.91 11.63
N ASN A 159 6.20 2.27 12.22
CA ASN A 159 5.30 1.37 11.49
C ASN A 159 4.59 2.04 10.31
N ASN A 160 4.14 3.28 10.50
CA ASN A 160 3.52 4.09 9.45
C ASN A 160 4.52 4.61 8.40
N LEU A 161 5.84 4.49 8.59
CA LEU A 161 6.80 4.79 7.53
C LEU A 161 6.84 3.69 6.46
N TYR A 162 6.53 2.44 6.81
CA TYR A 162 6.49 1.32 5.86
C TYR A 162 5.26 1.39 4.96
N LEU A 163 4.11 1.63 5.56
CA LEU A 163 2.81 1.57 4.89
C LEU A 163 1.97 2.75 5.34
N ASN A 164 1.96 3.77 4.48
CA ASN A 164 1.11 4.94 4.59
C ASN A 164 0.54 5.29 3.20
N VAL A 165 -0.15 6.43 3.13
CA VAL A 165 -0.74 6.93 1.90
C VAL A 165 0.29 7.20 0.80
N TYR A 166 1.49 7.67 1.16
CA TYR A 166 2.55 8.00 0.21
C TYR A 166 3.22 6.74 -0.35
N THR A 167 3.56 5.76 0.49
CA THR A 167 4.13 4.48 0.02
C THR A 167 3.12 3.69 -0.81
N PHE A 168 1.83 3.74 -0.45
CA PHE A 168 0.75 3.19 -1.26
C PHE A 168 0.64 3.88 -2.63
N LEU A 169 0.59 5.22 -2.65
CA LEU A 169 0.49 6.00 -3.88
C LEU A 169 1.71 5.77 -4.78
N PHE A 170 2.91 5.70 -4.20
CA PHE A 170 4.14 5.38 -4.91
C PHE A 170 4.06 3.99 -5.57
N GLY A 171 3.71 2.95 -4.80
CA GLY A 171 3.60 1.59 -5.31
C GLY A 171 2.58 1.48 -6.46
N LEU A 172 1.40 2.09 -6.29
CA LEU A 172 0.36 2.11 -7.31
C LEU A 172 0.81 2.84 -8.59
N SER A 173 1.39 4.03 -8.43
CA SER A 173 1.86 4.85 -9.55
C SER A 173 3.00 4.17 -10.30
N MET A 174 3.92 3.53 -9.57
CA MET A 174 5.04 2.80 -10.16
C MET A 174 4.54 1.59 -10.96
N ALA A 175 3.54 0.84 -10.46
CA ALA A 175 2.93 -0.25 -11.21
C ALA A 175 2.32 0.23 -12.53
N ILE A 176 1.64 1.38 -12.53
CA ILE A 176 1.07 2.01 -13.72
C ILE A 176 2.18 2.49 -14.68
N ALA A 177 3.25 3.11 -14.15
CA ALA A 177 4.37 3.60 -14.93
C ALA A 177 5.07 2.47 -15.68
N ILE A 178 5.39 1.37 -14.99
CA ILE A 178 6.01 0.19 -15.60
C ILE A 178 5.09 -0.41 -16.67
N ALA A 179 3.79 -0.57 -16.39
CA ALA A 179 2.84 -1.09 -17.38
C ALA A 179 2.77 -0.21 -18.63
N SER A 180 2.77 1.12 -18.45
CA SER A 180 2.71 2.11 -19.53
C SER A 180 3.99 2.12 -20.35
N ALA A 181 5.16 2.12 -19.71
CA ALA A 181 6.46 2.03 -20.37
C ALA A 181 6.55 0.76 -21.23
N LEU A 182 6.18 -0.41 -20.69
CA LEU A 182 6.16 -1.66 -21.45
C LEU A 182 5.16 -1.65 -22.61
N SER A 183 4.06 -0.90 -22.51
CA SER A 183 3.09 -0.75 -23.60
C SER A 183 3.60 0.10 -24.77
N LEU A 184 4.52 1.03 -24.50
CA LEU A 184 5.18 1.86 -25.50
C LEU A 184 6.29 1.11 -26.24
N LEU A 185 6.98 0.18 -25.57
CA LEU A 185 8.05 -0.63 -26.16
C LEU A 185 7.55 -1.73 -27.12
N ARG A 186 6.24 -2.00 -27.15
CA ARG A 186 5.68 -3.04 -28.01
C ARG A 186 5.42 -2.46 -29.41
N PRO A 187 5.99 -3.05 -30.49
CA PRO A 187 5.69 -2.62 -31.84
C PRO A 187 4.19 -2.79 -32.13
N GLU A 188 3.58 -1.76 -32.73
CA GLU A 188 2.22 -1.84 -33.27
C GLU A 188 2.29 -2.67 -34.56
N ASN A 189 1.92 -3.95 -34.46
CA ASN A 189 1.73 -4.82 -35.63
C ASN A 189 0.32 -4.64 -36.19
#